data_AF-A0A5Q0BMJ3-F1
#
_entry.id   AF-A0A5Q0BMJ3-F1
#
_cell.length_a   1.000
_cell.length_b   1.000
_cell.length_c   1.000
_cell.angle_alpha   90.00
_cell.angle_beta   90.00
_cell.angle_gamma   90.00
#
_symmetry.space_group_name_H-M   'P 1'
#
loop_
_entity.id
_entity.type
_entity.pdbx_description
1 polymer ?
#
loop_
_entity_poly.entity_id
_entity_poly.type
_entity_poly.pdbx_seq_one_letter_code
_entity_poly.pdbx_strand_id
1 'polypeptide(L)' 'MTNLAISVSLFSSTPLHEALRLTSNQASHFFESKAFTDYRKNRDAEMKIQVAVVNRLNDVVKSVGILAKVMSKR' A
#
# COMPACT_ATOMS: atom_id res chain seq x y z
N MET A 1 7.27 22.81 -8.46
CA MET A 1 8.46 21.94 -8.37
C MET A 1 8.61 21.30 -7.00
N THR A 2 8.31 21.99 -5.91
CA THR A 2 8.42 21.48 -4.53
C THR A 2 7.66 20.17 -4.26
N ASN A 3 6.46 20.01 -4.82
CA ASN A 3 5.65 18.79 -4.67
C ASN A 3 6.32 17.54 -5.27
N LEU A 4 7.03 17.71 -6.39
CA LEU A 4 7.75 16.61 -7.05
C LEU A 4 8.96 16.16 -6.22
N ALA A 5 9.72 17.12 -5.67
CA ALA A 5 10.83 16.82 -4.76
C ALA A 5 10.38 16.13 -3.46
N ILE A 6 9.23 16.54 -2.90
CA ILE A 6 8.62 15.86 -1.74
C ILE A 6 8.27 14.41 -2.08
N SER A 7 7.64 14.21 -3.23
CA SER A 7 7.27 12.86 -3.70
C SER A 7 8.52 11.99 -3.89
N VAL A 8 9.56 12.52 -4.54
CA VAL A 8 10.82 11.76 -4.70
C VAL A 8 11.38 11.39 -3.34
N SER A 9 11.49 12.34 -2.41
CA SER A 9 12.02 12.10 -1.08
C SER A 9 11.28 10.99 -0.33
N LEU A 10 9.95 10.96 -0.44
CA LEU A 10 9.11 9.93 0.17
C LEU A 10 9.35 8.53 -0.41
N PHE A 11 9.59 8.41 -1.71
CA PHE A 11 9.63 7.11 -2.39
C PHE A 11 11.05 6.58 -2.69
N SER A 12 12.06 7.45 -2.72
CA SER A 12 13.44 7.08 -3.05
C SER A 12 14.37 7.01 -1.83
N SER A 13 13.85 7.23 -0.62
CA SER A 13 14.65 7.39 0.60
C SER A 13 15.73 8.48 0.50
N THR A 14 15.56 9.43 -0.44
CA THR A 14 16.48 10.54 -0.64
C THR A 14 16.06 11.70 0.26
N PRO A 15 16.98 12.33 1.02
CA PRO A 15 16.66 13.50 1.81
C PRO A 15 16.08 14.65 0.97
N LEU A 16 15.12 15.40 1.52
CA LEU A 16 14.41 16.46 0.80
C LEU A 16 15.34 17.51 0.17
N HIS A 17 16.44 17.86 0.86
CA HIS A 17 17.40 18.84 0.35
C HIS A 17 18.14 18.36 -0.90
N GLU A 18 18.38 17.06 -1.04
CA GLU A 18 18.96 16.46 -2.25
C GLU A 18 17.89 16.30 -3.33
N ALA A 19 16.67 15.92 -2.97
CA ALA A 19 15.55 15.82 -3.91
C ALA A 19 15.21 17.16 -4.57
N LEU A 20 15.37 18.28 -3.84
CA LEU A 20 15.20 19.64 -4.39
C LEU A 20 16.30 20.04 -5.39
N ARG A 21 17.46 19.37 -5.37
CA ARG A 21 18.55 19.59 -6.33
C ARG A 21 18.37 18.79 -7.63
N LEU A 22 17.44 17.83 -7.65
CA LEU A 22 17.15 17.05 -8.84
C LEU A 22 16.45 17.92 -9.89
N THR A 23 16.82 17.71 -11.15
CA THR A 23 16.08 18.30 -12.27
C THR A 23 14.71 17.66 -12.41
N SER A 24 13.75 18.40 -12.97
CA SER A 24 12.41 17.86 -13.26
C SER A 24 12.46 16.59 -14.11
N ASN A 25 13.38 16.53 -15.08
CA ASN A 25 13.55 15.36 -15.95
C ASN A 25 14.02 14.11 -15.17
N GLN A 26 15.00 14.26 -14.26
CA GLN A 26 15.47 13.16 -13.42
C GLN A 26 14.37 12.64 -12.49
N ALA A 27 13.60 13.56 -11.90
CA ALA A 27 12.48 13.20 -11.05
C ALA A 27 11.36 12.47 -11.83
N SER A 28 11.02 12.92 -13.04
CA SER A 28 10.06 12.22 -13.91
C SER A 28 10.55 10.83 -14.29
N HIS A 29 11.83 10.68 -14.68
CA HIS A 29 12.41 9.39 -15.03
C HIS A 29 12.37 8.38 -13.86
N PHE A 30 12.51 8.85 -12.61
CA PHE A 30 12.33 8.00 -11.44
C PHE A 30 10.90 7.42 -11.38
N PHE A 31 9.87 8.25 -11.54
CA PHE A 31 8.48 7.82 -11.47
C PHE A 31 8.03 6.97 -12.67
N GLU A 32 8.65 7.18 -13.83
CA GLU A 32 8.43 6.37 -15.03
C GLU A 32 9.26 5.07 -15.03
N SER A 33 10.19 4.93 -14.08
CA SER A 33 11.05 3.76 -14.01
C SER A 33 10.24 2.48 -13.76
N LYS A 34 10.73 1.38 -14.34
CA LYS A 34 10.19 0.03 -14.09
C LYS A 34 10.21 -0.30 -12.59
N ALA A 35 11.27 0.08 -11.89
CA ALA A 35 11.41 -0.16 -10.45
C ALA A 35 10.29 0.50 -9.63
N PHE A 36 9.97 1.77 -9.91
CA PHE A 36 8.88 2.46 -9.23
C PHE A 36 7.50 1.87 -9.61
N THR A 37 7.32 1.50 -10.87
CA THR A 37 6.10 0.84 -11.34
C THR A 37 5.87 -0.51 -10.65
N ASP A 38 6.92 -1.32 -10.52
CA ASP A 38 6.85 -2.61 -9.83
C ASP A 38 6.63 -2.43 -8.32
N TYR A 39 7.27 -1.45 -7.70
CA TYR A 39 7.00 -1.07 -6.31
C TYR A 39 5.52 -0.74 -6.09
N ARG A 40 4.93 0.11 -6.95
CA ARG A 40 3.51 0.49 -6.85
C ARG A 40 2.59 -0.73 -6.99
N LYS A 41 2.86 -1.61 -7.97
CA LYS A 41 2.10 -2.85 -8.15
C LYS A 41 2.18 -3.76 -6.93
N ASN A 42 3.36 -3.89 -6.32
CA ASN A 42 3.55 -4.69 -5.12
C ASN A 42 2.78 -4.12 -3.92
N ARG A 43 2.76 -2.80 -3.75
CA ARG A 43 1.95 -2.14 -2.70
C ARG A 43 0.45 -2.38 -2.88
N ASP A 44 -0.05 -2.30 -4.11
CA ASP A 44 -1.46 -2.59 -4.40
C ASP A 44 -1.80 -4.06 -4.12
N ALA A 45 -0.89 -4.98 -4.45
CA ALA A 45 -1.06 -6.41 -4.14
C ALA A 45 -1.06 -6.67 -2.63
N GLU A 46 -0.14 -6.06 -1.88
CA GLU A 46 -0.08 -6.14 -0.41
C GLU A 46 -1.40 -5.67 0.22
N MET A 47 -1.93 -4.53 -0.23
CA MET A 47 -3.21 -4.01 0.26
C MET A 47 -4.39 -4.95 -0.03
N LYS A 48 -4.43 -5.56 -1.22
CA LYS A 48 -5.45 -6.57 -1.55
C LYS A 48 -5.37 -7.80 -0.65
N ILE A 49 -4.16 -8.25 -0.31
CA ILE A 49 -3.95 -9.36 0.62
C ILE A 49 -4.48 -8.99 2.00
N GLN A 50 -4.17 -7.80 2.51
CA GLN A 50 -4.68 -7.34 3.81
C GLN A 50 -6.21 -7.31 3.84
N VAL A 51 -6.86 -6.82 2.80
CA VAL A 51 -8.33 -6.83 2.68
C VAL A 51 -8.88 -8.26 2.67
N ALA A 52 -8.26 -9.17 1.93
CA ALA A 52 -8.67 -10.58 1.89
C ALA A 52 -8.56 -11.25 3.26
N VAL A 53 -7.50 -10.97 4.03
CA VAL A 53 -7.32 -11.46 5.40
C VAL A 53 -8.45 -10.95 6.31
N VAL A 54 -8.73 -9.65 6.28
CA VAL A 54 -9.80 -9.04 7.09
C VAL A 54 -11.16 -9.66 6.76
N ASN A 55 -11.47 -9.83 5.48
CA ASN A 55 -12.72 -10.46 5.06
C ASN A 55 -12.82 -11.90 5.56
N ARG A 56 -11.73 -12.67 5.46
CA ARG A 56 -11.70 -14.05 5.95
C ARG A 56 -11.91 -14.13 7.46
N LEU A 57 -11.29 -13.24 8.23
CA LEU A 57 -11.49 -13.16 9.68
C LEU A 57 -12.95 -12.81 10.03
N ASN A 58 -13.54 -11.87 9.31
CA ASN A 58 -14.96 -11.52 9.49
C ASN A 58 -15.90 -12.71 9.24
N ASP A 59 -15.61 -13.52 8.22
CA ASP A 59 -16.39 -14.72 7.95
C ASP A 59 -16.29 -15.74 9.08
N VAL A 60 -15.08 -15.96 9.61
CA VAL A 60 -14.87 -16.85 10.78
C VAL A 60 -15.66 -16.36 11.98
N VAL A 61 -15.60 -15.06 12.31
CA VAL A 61 -16.34 -14.48 13.44
C VAL A 61 -17.84 -14.69 13.27
N LYS A 62 -18.38 -14.47 12.06
CA LYS A 62 -19.80 -14.71 11.76
C LYS A 62 -20.16 -16.18 11.93
N SER A 63 -19.35 -17.10 11.41
CA SER A 63 -19.58 -18.55 11.54
C SER A 63 -19.60 -18.98 13.01
N VAL A 64 -18.67 -18.49 13.82
CA VAL A 64 -18.65 -18.77 15.27
C VAL A 64 -19.91 -18.23 15.95
N GLY A 65 -20.35 -17.01 15.62
CA GLY A 65 -21.59 -16.45 16.16
C GLY A 65 -22.83 -17.27 15.78
N ILE A 66 -22.90 -17.79 14.55
CA ILE A 66 -23.97 -18.69 14.11
C ILE A 66 -23.95 -19.98 14.92
N LEU A 67 -22.78 -20.61 15.10
CA LEU A 67 -22.63 -21.84 15.88
C LEU A 67 -23.09 -21.63 17.32
N ALA A 68 -22.64 -20.55 17.97
CA ALA A 68 -23.05 -20.21 19.34
C ALA A 68 -24.59 -20.09 19.45
N LYS A 69 -25.24 -19.43 18.49
CA LYS A 69 -26.71 -19.27 18.45
C LYS A 69 -27.45 -20.58 18.19
N VAL A 70 -26.87 -21.50 17.42
CA VAL A 70 -27.44 -22.83 17.21
C VAL A 70 -27.32 -23.67 18.49
N MET A 71 -26.17 -23.63 19.16
CA MET A 71 -25.93 -24.35 20.40
C MET A 71 -26.79 -23.85 21.55
N SER A 72 -27.03 -22.54 21.66
CA SER A 72 -27.89 -21.97 22.71
C SER A 72 -29.38 -22.29 22.55
N LYS A 73 -29.79 -22.86 21.41
CA LYS A 73 -31.18 -23.27 21.12
C LYS A 73 -31.41 -24.77 21.33
N ARG A 74 -30.35 -25.53 21.57
CA ARG A 74 -30.42 -26.91 22.06
C ARG A 74 -30.41 -26.91 23.57
#